data_AF-C4YR07-F1
#
_entry.id   AF-C4YR07-F1
#
_cell.length_a   1.000
_cell.length_b   1.000
_cell.length_c   1.000
_cell.angle_alpha   90.00
_cell.angle_beta   90.00
_cell.angle_gamma   90.00
#
_symmetry.space_group_name_H-M   'P 1'
#
loop_
_entity.id
_entity.type
_entity.pdbx_description
1 polymer ?
#
loop_
_entity_poly.entity_id
_entity_poly.type
_entity_poly.pdbx_seq_one_letter_code
_entity_poly.pdbx_strand_id
1 'polypeptide(L)'
;MNGVFAVYKPSGITSAKFIERIQNKFTKSEVFAKDLQEMKDKIRSDLSRDRKWKPQKIEKKIASTKVKIGHGGTLDPLASGILVVGVGLGTKKLQYYLAECQKTYETKALLGISTTTGDSEGEIVSKNKIDHITSELIDSTVEKFIGDIKQTPPIFSALKVNGKPLYEYARKGLPLPTNIKVRDVTVNNITVIKEDSLKTDHKFTKLESELDENGVPKEHGLKDNPTLNDSPLFFSKQYLEKAEKEGLPKKTGKPKLLADDESLPEKLPMIHFISDVSSGTYIRSLISDIGRAMESSAYMVELIRTKQSEWELGKNVFKFEDFEKDERIWGPVLKKVFEKGGAEIQDLDKEFEEMAKTVESSVTKETKESTSETIPQKRSIDEVEK
;
A
#
# COMPACT_ATOMS: atom_id res chain seq x y z
N MET A 1 -15.46 19.27 5.16
CA MET A 1 -14.72 18.09 5.67
C MET A 1 -13.39 17.93 4.93
N ASN A 2 -12.30 18.42 5.52
CA ASN A 2 -10.94 18.38 4.94
C ASN A 2 -9.96 17.78 5.95
N GLY A 3 -9.13 16.83 5.55
CA GLY A 3 -8.18 16.21 6.47
C GLY A 3 -7.45 15.01 5.88
N VAL A 4 -6.75 14.30 6.75
CA VAL A 4 -6.01 13.08 6.43
C VAL A 4 -6.55 11.95 7.30
N PHE A 5 -6.74 10.78 6.71
CA PHE A 5 -7.06 9.54 7.41
C PHE A 5 -6.29 8.37 6.80
N ALA A 6 -6.29 7.21 7.46
CA ALA A 6 -5.81 5.97 6.89
C ALA A 6 -6.97 5.02 6.58
N VAL A 7 -6.83 4.26 5.50
CA VAL A 7 -7.77 3.20 5.12
C VAL A 7 -6.99 1.92 4.79
N TYR A 8 -7.55 0.77 5.13
CA TYR A 8 -7.02 -0.53 4.77
C TYR A 8 -7.32 -0.80 3.28
N LYS A 9 -6.26 -0.90 2.48
CA LYS A 9 -6.33 -1.35 1.09
C LYS A 9 -6.20 -2.87 1.07
N PRO A 10 -7.15 -3.61 0.47
CA PRO A 10 -7.00 -5.05 0.29
C PRO A 10 -5.94 -5.41 -0.77
N SER A 11 -5.48 -6.67 -0.75
CA SER A 11 -4.65 -7.22 -1.82
C SER A 11 -5.45 -7.41 -3.12
N GLY A 12 -4.79 -7.40 -4.28
CA GLY A 12 -5.39 -7.64 -5.59
C GLY A 12 -6.00 -6.40 -6.28
N ILE A 13 -5.90 -5.22 -5.67
CA ILE A 13 -6.36 -3.95 -6.27
C ILE A 13 -5.22 -2.93 -6.31
N THR A 14 -5.14 -2.10 -7.34
CA THR A 14 -4.16 -1.01 -7.37
C THR A 14 -4.57 0.12 -6.42
N SER A 15 -3.60 0.85 -5.86
CA SER A 15 -3.91 2.02 -5.01
C SER A 15 -4.78 3.05 -5.74
N ALA A 16 -4.56 3.29 -7.03
CA ALA A 16 -5.36 4.22 -7.83
C ALA A 16 -6.83 3.78 -7.96
N LYS A 17 -7.09 2.51 -8.29
CA LYS A 17 -8.44 1.95 -8.38
C LYS A 17 -9.15 1.98 -7.02
N PHE A 18 -8.42 1.71 -5.94
CA PHE A 18 -8.98 1.76 -4.58
C PHE A 18 -9.37 3.19 -4.17
N ILE A 19 -8.52 4.18 -4.45
CA ILE A 19 -8.82 5.60 -4.22
C ILE A 19 -10.02 6.06 -5.06
N GLU A 20 -10.15 5.59 -6.30
CA GLU A 20 -11.31 5.89 -7.13
C GLU A 20 -12.63 5.39 -6.51
N ARG A 21 -12.63 4.19 -5.91
CA ARG A 21 -13.80 3.66 -5.17
C ARG A 21 -14.20 4.58 -4.02
N ILE A 22 -13.23 5.00 -3.20
CA ILE A 22 -13.45 5.93 -2.09
C ILE A 22 -13.96 7.28 -2.58
N GLN A 23 -13.33 7.84 -3.63
CA GLN A 23 -13.76 9.11 -4.23
C GLN A 23 -15.20 9.04 -4.73
N ASN A 24 -15.57 7.95 -5.40
CA ASN A 24 -16.94 7.76 -5.88
C ASN A 24 -17.93 7.66 -4.73
N LYS A 25 -17.57 6.98 -3.62
CA LYS A 25 -18.40 6.91 -2.42
C LYS A 25 -18.56 8.29 -1.77
N PHE A 26 -17.47 9.01 -1.55
CA PHE A 26 -17.48 10.33 -0.90
C PHE A 26 -18.19 11.39 -1.75
N THR A 27 -18.05 11.32 -3.08
CA THR A 27 -18.72 12.28 -3.99
C THR A 27 -20.24 12.12 -4.00
N LYS A 28 -20.76 10.93 -3.67
CA LYS A 28 -22.20 10.64 -3.61
C LYS A 28 -22.81 10.85 -2.22
N SER A 29 -21.99 11.17 -1.22
CA SER A 29 -22.40 11.27 0.19
C SER A 29 -22.84 12.69 0.55
N GLU A 30 -23.82 12.78 1.43
CA GLU A 30 -24.31 14.04 2.01
C GLU A 30 -23.24 14.69 2.91
N VAL A 31 -22.36 13.87 3.53
CA VAL A 31 -21.25 14.33 4.37
C VAL A 31 -20.35 15.35 3.66
N PHE A 32 -20.17 15.21 2.35
CA PHE A 32 -19.33 16.09 1.52
C PHE A 32 -20.13 17.02 0.61
N ALA A 33 -21.47 16.99 0.64
CA ALA A 33 -22.31 17.74 -0.28
C ALA A 33 -22.03 19.25 -0.20
N LYS A 34 -21.89 19.80 1.02
CA LYS A 34 -21.56 21.21 1.24
C LYS A 34 -20.19 21.58 0.66
N ASP A 35 -19.15 20.81 0.97
CA ASP A 35 -17.79 21.06 0.45
C ASP A 35 -17.74 20.97 -1.09
N LEU A 36 -18.48 20.01 -1.66
CA LEU A 36 -18.56 19.83 -3.10
C LEU A 36 -19.28 21.00 -3.77
N GLN A 37 -20.35 21.51 -3.16
CA GLN A 37 -21.07 22.68 -3.64
C GLN A 37 -20.20 23.94 -3.61
N GLU A 38 -19.51 24.20 -2.49
CA GLU A 38 -18.56 25.32 -2.37
C GLU A 38 -17.44 25.25 -3.44
N MET A 39 -16.94 24.03 -3.72
CA MET A 39 -15.95 23.82 -4.77
C MET A 39 -16.51 24.12 -6.17
N LYS A 40 -17.74 23.67 -6.46
CA LYS A 40 -18.42 23.91 -7.73
C LYS A 40 -18.69 25.40 -7.95
N ASP A 41 -19.14 26.12 -6.93
CA ASP A 41 -19.40 27.56 -6.99
C ASP A 41 -18.11 28.35 -7.22
N LYS A 42 -17.01 27.95 -6.58
CA LYS A 42 -15.70 28.53 -6.85
C LYS A 42 -15.25 28.30 -8.29
N ILE A 43 -15.37 27.07 -8.81
CA ILE A 43 -15.03 26.75 -10.20
C ILE A 43 -15.85 27.59 -11.18
N ARG A 44 -17.15 27.76 -10.91
CA ARG A 44 -18.02 28.62 -11.71
C ARG A 44 -17.50 30.05 -11.71
N SER A 45 -17.30 30.65 -10.54
CA SER A 45 -16.77 32.01 -10.40
C SER A 45 -15.44 32.21 -11.13
N ASP A 46 -14.48 31.30 -10.94
CA ASP A 46 -13.14 31.43 -11.51
C ASP A 46 -13.14 31.32 -13.04
N LEU A 47 -13.89 30.36 -13.60
CA LEU A 47 -13.93 30.14 -15.05
C LEU A 47 -14.81 31.16 -15.78
N SER A 48 -15.88 31.66 -15.14
CA SER A 48 -16.74 32.70 -15.72
C SER A 48 -16.01 34.04 -15.89
N ARG A 49 -14.92 34.29 -15.18
CA ARG A 49 -14.07 35.49 -15.34
C ARG A 49 -13.20 35.43 -16.59
N ASP A 50 -12.91 34.24 -17.11
CA ASP A 50 -12.10 34.06 -18.31
C ASP A 50 -13.00 33.94 -19.55
N ARG A 51 -12.98 34.97 -20.41
CA ARG A 51 -13.77 35.04 -21.65
C ARG A 51 -13.48 33.89 -22.64
N LYS A 52 -12.40 33.12 -22.45
CA LYS A 52 -12.08 31.93 -23.24
C LYS A 52 -12.99 30.75 -22.95
N TRP A 53 -13.65 30.70 -21.79
CA TRP A 53 -14.49 29.57 -21.40
C TRP A 53 -15.93 29.74 -21.86
N LYS A 54 -16.41 28.77 -22.65
CA LYS A 54 -17.82 28.69 -23.06
C LYS A 54 -18.69 28.18 -21.90
N PRO A 55 -19.89 28.73 -21.66
CA PRO A 55 -20.78 28.32 -20.55
C PRO A 55 -21.04 26.81 -20.49
N GLN A 56 -21.30 26.16 -21.64
CA GLN A 56 -21.51 24.71 -21.72
C GLN A 56 -20.31 23.89 -21.20
N LYS A 57 -19.07 24.37 -21.42
CA LYS A 57 -17.86 23.70 -20.92
C LYS A 57 -17.71 23.89 -19.41
N ILE A 58 -18.15 25.03 -18.88
CA ILE A 58 -18.16 25.30 -17.43
C ILE A 58 -19.14 24.35 -16.73
N GLU A 59 -20.39 24.27 -17.21
CA GLU A 59 -21.39 23.37 -16.64
C GLU A 59 -20.98 21.90 -16.73
N LYS A 60 -20.41 21.46 -17.87
CA LYS A 60 -19.85 20.10 -17.99
C LYS A 60 -18.77 19.82 -16.95
N LYS A 61 -17.87 20.79 -16.70
CA LYS A 61 -16.80 20.66 -15.70
C LYS A 61 -17.35 20.61 -14.28
N ILE A 62 -18.32 21.47 -13.96
CA ILE A 62 -19.03 21.48 -12.67
C ILE A 62 -19.73 20.15 -12.42
N ALA A 63 -20.48 19.63 -13.41
CA ALA A 63 -21.17 18.36 -13.31
C ALA A 63 -20.20 17.18 -13.09
N SER A 64 -19.00 17.23 -13.68
CA SER A 64 -17.97 16.21 -13.49
C SER A 64 -17.10 16.39 -12.23
N THR A 65 -17.31 17.45 -11.45
CA THR A 65 -16.48 17.74 -10.28
C THR A 65 -16.75 16.71 -9.19
N LYS A 66 -15.67 16.10 -8.69
CA LYS A 66 -15.68 15.10 -7.62
C LYS A 66 -14.98 15.63 -6.38
N VAL A 67 -15.20 14.98 -5.24
CA VAL A 67 -14.43 15.24 -4.02
C VAL A 67 -12.95 15.02 -4.31
N LYS A 68 -12.12 16.01 -3.99
CA LYS A 68 -10.68 15.92 -4.22
C LYS A 68 -10.05 14.93 -3.22
N ILE A 69 -9.44 13.87 -3.73
CA ILE A 69 -8.75 12.85 -2.94
C ILE A 69 -7.37 12.58 -3.52
N GLY A 70 -6.38 12.37 -2.65
CA GLY A 70 -5.05 11.84 -2.99
C GLY A 70 -4.57 10.86 -1.93
N HIS A 71 -3.44 10.19 -2.16
CA HIS A 71 -2.87 9.23 -1.20
C HIS A 71 -1.38 9.51 -0.88
N GLY A 72 -0.95 9.11 0.31
CA GLY A 72 0.35 9.41 0.92
C GLY A 72 1.39 8.30 0.73
N GLY A 73 1.28 7.51 -0.34
CA GLY A 73 2.24 6.44 -0.66
C GLY A 73 1.57 5.22 -1.28
N THR A 74 1.95 4.91 -2.51
CA THR A 74 1.43 3.75 -3.26
C THR A 74 1.75 2.44 -2.54
N LEU A 75 0.78 1.52 -2.53
CA LEU A 75 0.97 0.09 -2.31
C LEU A 75 0.82 -0.64 -3.64
N ASP A 76 1.70 -1.61 -3.87
CA ASP A 76 1.63 -2.53 -5.02
C ASP A 76 0.29 -3.30 -5.03
N PRO A 77 -0.15 -3.84 -6.18
CA PRO A 77 -1.42 -4.56 -6.27
C PRO A 77 -1.50 -5.74 -5.30
N LEU A 78 -0.46 -6.59 -5.23
CA LEU A 78 -0.38 -7.69 -4.29
C LEU A 78 -0.34 -7.27 -2.81
N ALA A 79 0.11 -6.04 -2.53
CA ALA A 79 0.30 -5.57 -1.17
C ALA A 79 -1.03 -5.14 -0.55
N SER A 80 -1.23 -5.42 0.73
CA SER A 80 -2.36 -4.93 1.51
C SER A 80 -1.91 -4.00 2.64
N GLY A 81 -2.85 -3.47 3.41
CA GLY A 81 -2.56 -2.67 4.61
C GLY A 81 -2.83 -1.18 4.42
N ILE A 82 -2.14 -0.37 5.22
CA ILE A 82 -2.45 1.05 5.39
C ILE A 82 -2.21 1.85 4.12
N LEU A 83 -3.21 2.57 3.65
CA LEU A 83 -3.10 3.64 2.66
C LEU A 83 -3.54 4.96 3.30
N VAL A 84 -2.59 5.88 3.49
CA VAL A 84 -2.91 7.24 3.96
C VAL A 84 -3.60 8.03 2.85
N VAL A 85 -4.71 8.69 3.16
CA VAL A 85 -5.58 9.39 2.22
C VAL A 85 -5.82 10.81 2.68
N GLY A 86 -5.61 11.77 1.77
CA GLY A 86 -5.89 13.18 2.00
C GLY A 86 -7.15 13.59 1.23
N VAL A 87 -8.06 14.30 1.91
CA VAL A 87 -9.31 14.80 1.33
C VAL A 87 -9.31 16.32 1.31
N GLY A 88 -9.67 16.90 0.16
CA GLY A 88 -9.75 18.35 -0.04
C GLY A 88 -8.41 19.04 0.21
N LEU A 89 -8.36 19.95 1.19
CA LEU A 89 -7.11 20.61 1.60
C LEU A 89 -6.12 19.65 2.29
N GLY A 90 -6.59 18.52 2.82
CA GLY A 90 -5.75 17.48 3.39
C GLY A 90 -4.75 16.88 2.39
N THR A 91 -5.04 16.97 1.07
CA THR A 91 -4.08 16.52 0.04
C THR A 91 -2.74 17.26 0.10
N LYS A 92 -2.71 18.48 0.67
CA LYS A 92 -1.48 19.26 0.82
C LYS A 92 -0.54 18.68 1.89
N LYS A 93 -1.07 17.91 2.84
CA LYS A 93 -0.29 17.24 3.89
C LYS A 93 0.35 15.93 3.42
N LEU A 94 -0.01 15.42 2.24
CA LEU A 94 0.45 14.12 1.75
C LEU A 94 1.96 14.05 1.46
N GLN A 95 2.61 15.19 1.23
CA GLN A 95 4.05 15.24 0.97
C GLN A 95 4.87 14.65 2.14
N TYR A 96 4.45 14.91 3.37
CA TYR A 96 5.08 14.35 4.57
C TYR A 96 5.05 12.80 4.56
N TYR A 97 3.88 12.21 4.29
CA TYR A 97 3.73 10.75 4.25
C TYR A 97 4.49 10.09 3.07
N LEU A 98 4.73 10.85 2.00
CA LEU A 98 5.49 10.39 0.84
C LEU A 98 7.00 10.41 1.08
N ALA A 99 7.52 11.40 1.81
CA ALA A 99 8.94 11.70 1.87
C ALA A 99 9.59 11.47 3.26
N GLU A 100 8.86 11.69 4.34
CA GLU A 100 9.46 11.93 5.67
C GLU A 100 8.96 10.97 6.76
N CYS A 101 8.10 10.01 6.44
CA CYS A 101 7.58 9.07 7.43
C CYS A 101 8.29 7.71 7.40
N GLN A 102 8.27 7.05 8.56
CA GLN A 102 8.60 5.63 8.69
C GLN A 102 7.39 4.76 8.32
N LYS A 103 7.70 3.57 7.81
CA LYS A 103 6.71 2.57 7.40
C LYS A 103 7.15 1.21 7.94
N THR A 104 6.18 0.46 8.47
CA THR A 104 6.40 -0.91 8.94
C THR A 104 5.68 -1.87 8.00
N TYR A 105 6.36 -2.93 7.60
CA TYR A 105 5.83 -3.96 6.72
C TYR A 105 6.03 -5.33 7.32
N GLU A 106 4.99 -6.16 7.27
CA GLU A 106 5.09 -7.61 7.43
C GLU A 106 5.20 -8.23 6.04
N THR A 107 6.19 -9.11 5.86
CA THR A 107 6.63 -9.58 4.54
C THR A 107 6.86 -11.07 4.55
N LYS A 108 6.32 -11.77 3.55
CA LYS A 108 6.60 -13.18 3.28
C LYS A 108 7.13 -13.34 1.87
N ALA A 109 8.20 -14.10 1.73
CA ALA A 109 8.85 -14.36 0.45
C ALA A 109 9.28 -15.83 0.33
N LEU A 110 9.24 -16.38 -0.87
CA LEU A 110 9.72 -17.74 -1.15
C LEU A 110 11.15 -17.70 -1.68
N LEU A 111 11.97 -18.64 -1.21
CA LEU A 111 13.40 -18.73 -1.52
C LEU A 111 13.66 -19.62 -2.75
N GLY A 112 14.73 -19.34 -3.49
CA GLY A 112 15.22 -20.14 -4.60
C GLY A 112 14.73 -19.71 -5.99
N ILE A 113 13.87 -18.70 -6.08
CA ILE A 113 13.42 -18.14 -7.37
C ILE A 113 13.59 -16.62 -7.35
N SER A 114 14.10 -16.06 -8.45
CA SER A 114 14.02 -14.64 -8.75
C SER A 114 12.96 -14.40 -9.83
N THR A 115 12.26 -13.26 -9.74
CA THR A 115 11.23 -12.89 -10.71
C THR A 115 11.48 -11.50 -11.28
N THR A 116 10.90 -11.22 -12.44
CA THR A 116 11.07 -9.93 -13.13
C THR A 116 10.63 -8.74 -12.26
N THR A 117 9.55 -8.89 -11.49
CA THR A 117 8.95 -7.84 -10.65
C THR A 117 9.45 -7.82 -9.22
N GLY A 118 10.17 -8.86 -8.76
CA GLY A 118 10.56 -9.08 -7.37
C GLY A 118 9.42 -9.60 -6.47
N ASP A 119 8.29 -9.97 -7.07
CA ASP A 119 7.12 -10.51 -6.40
C ASP A 119 6.48 -11.65 -7.22
N SER A 120 5.40 -12.22 -6.70
CA SER A 120 4.66 -13.32 -7.31
C SER A 120 3.80 -12.93 -8.52
N GLU A 121 3.75 -11.66 -8.91
CA GLU A 121 3.07 -11.20 -10.13
C GLU A 121 4.00 -11.19 -11.36
N GLY A 122 5.28 -11.53 -11.17
CA GLY A 122 6.31 -11.55 -12.20
C GLY A 122 6.55 -12.93 -12.82
N GLU A 123 7.34 -12.91 -13.90
CA GLU A 123 7.85 -14.10 -14.58
C GLU A 123 9.16 -14.54 -13.94
N ILE A 124 9.45 -15.85 -13.96
CA ILE A 124 10.70 -16.41 -13.44
C ILE A 124 11.89 -15.87 -14.26
N VAL A 125 12.97 -15.48 -13.57
CA VAL A 125 14.24 -15.07 -14.19
C VAL A 125 15.33 -16.11 -13.93
N SER A 126 15.43 -16.60 -12.71
CA SER A 126 16.39 -17.65 -12.35
C SER A 126 15.88 -18.53 -11.22
N LYS A 127 16.38 -19.77 -11.21
CA LYS A 127 16.21 -20.74 -10.12
C LYS A 127 17.57 -20.96 -9.46
N ASN A 128 17.60 -20.96 -8.14
CA ASN A 128 18.82 -21.00 -7.34
C ASN A 128 18.76 -22.07 -6.26
N LYS A 129 19.94 -22.57 -5.87
CA LYS A 129 20.10 -23.53 -4.77
C LYS A 129 19.59 -22.94 -3.45
N ILE A 130 18.99 -23.79 -2.62
CA ILE A 130 18.36 -23.43 -1.33
C ILE A 130 18.83 -24.32 -0.17
N ASP A 131 19.53 -25.41 -0.47
CA ASP A 131 20.01 -26.43 0.47
C ASP A 131 20.98 -25.89 1.52
N HIS A 132 21.72 -24.82 1.19
CA HIS A 132 22.67 -24.18 2.08
C HIS A 132 22.04 -23.12 3.00
N ILE A 133 20.74 -22.84 2.89
CA ILE A 133 20.10 -21.76 3.65
C ILE A 133 19.68 -22.28 5.03
N THR A 134 20.29 -21.74 6.08
CA THR A 134 19.96 -22.03 7.49
C THR A 134 19.36 -20.81 8.20
N SER A 135 18.79 -21.01 9.39
CA SER A 135 18.25 -19.91 10.20
C SER A 135 19.35 -18.92 10.58
N GLU A 136 20.55 -19.40 10.88
CA GLU A 136 21.72 -18.57 11.23
C GLU A 136 22.19 -17.75 10.02
N LEU A 137 22.12 -18.32 8.82
CA LEU A 137 22.42 -17.59 7.58
C LEU A 137 21.40 -16.46 7.34
N ILE A 138 20.12 -16.72 7.59
CA ILE A 138 19.07 -15.69 7.49
C ILE A 138 19.36 -14.57 8.48
N ASP A 139 19.53 -14.89 9.77
CA ASP A 139 19.76 -13.90 10.83
C ASP A 139 20.99 -13.04 10.53
N SER A 140 22.13 -13.67 10.23
CA SER A 140 23.37 -12.97 9.90
C SER A 140 23.29 -12.18 8.59
N THR A 141 22.39 -12.54 7.67
CA THR A 141 22.22 -11.83 6.40
C THR A 141 21.31 -10.61 6.54
N VAL A 142 20.21 -10.70 7.29
CA VAL A 142 19.32 -9.54 7.50
C VAL A 142 20.04 -8.41 8.25
N GLU A 143 20.94 -8.73 9.17
CA GLU A 143 21.78 -7.75 9.89
C GLU A 143 22.59 -6.86 8.93
N LYS A 144 23.00 -7.39 7.78
CA LYS A 144 23.80 -6.65 6.78
C LYS A 144 23.03 -5.50 6.13
N PHE A 145 21.70 -5.51 6.23
CA PHE A 145 20.83 -4.51 5.63
C PHE A 145 20.27 -3.51 6.63
N ILE A 146 20.43 -3.74 7.95
CA ILE A 146 19.97 -2.81 8.99
C ILE A 146 20.93 -1.62 9.04
N GLY A 147 20.39 -0.41 8.87
CA GLY A 147 21.10 0.85 8.81
C GLY A 147 20.85 1.61 7.50
N ASP A 148 21.76 2.52 7.18
CA ASP A 148 21.71 3.31 5.96
C ASP A 148 22.24 2.49 4.79
N ILE A 149 21.35 2.20 3.85
CA ILE A 149 21.66 1.43 2.66
C ILE A 149 21.46 2.26 1.40
N LYS A 150 22.10 1.80 0.34
CA LYS A 150 21.78 2.21 -1.01
C LYS A 150 20.90 1.14 -1.63
N GLN A 151 19.83 1.53 -2.31
CA GLN A 151 18.93 0.59 -2.94
C GLN A 151 18.75 0.93 -4.41
N THR A 152 18.83 -0.09 -5.26
CA THR A 152 18.42 0.01 -6.65
C THR A 152 16.90 -0.23 -6.71
N PRO A 153 16.09 0.78 -7.12
CA PRO A 153 14.67 0.58 -7.33
C PRO A 153 14.38 -0.59 -8.28
N PRO A 154 13.28 -1.33 -8.08
CA PRO A 154 12.94 -2.42 -8.98
C PRO A 154 12.63 -1.85 -10.37
N ILE A 155 13.01 -2.59 -11.40
CA ILE A 155 12.80 -2.21 -12.80
C ILE A 155 11.30 -2.06 -13.10
N PHE A 156 10.48 -2.89 -12.45
CA PHE A 156 9.02 -2.82 -12.47
C PHE A 156 8.49 -1.91 -11.35
N SER A 157 8.94 -0.65 -11.35
CA SER A 157 8.42 0.42 -10.49
C SER A 157 7.64 1.45 -11.31
N ALA A 158 6.85 2.29 -10.64
CA ALA A 158 6.15 3.42 -11.27
C ALA A 158 7.09 4.56 -11.73
N LEU A 159 8.41 4.35 -11.65
CA LEU A 159 9.40 5.32 -12.09
C LEU A 159 9.32 5.50 -13.61
N LYS A 160 9.32 6.77 -14.02
CA LYS A 160 9.31 7.15 -15.43
C LYS A 160 10.71 7.57 -15.85
N VAL A 161 11.15 7.05 -16.99
CA VAL A 161 12.33 7.56 -17.70
C VAL A 161 11.85 8.05 -19.07
N ASN A 162 12.15 9.30 -19.41
CA ASN A 162 11.66 9.97 -20.64
C ASN A 162 10.13 9.91 -20.81
N GLY A 163 9.38 10.01 -19.71
CA GLY A 163 7.92 10.01 -19.72
C GLY A 163 7.25 8.62 -19.80
N LYS A 164 8.01 7.55 -20.07
CA LYS A 164 7.52 6.16 -20.10
C LYS A 164 7.91 5.40 -18.82
N PRO A 165 7.02 4.55 -18.26
CA PRO A 165 7.36 3.70 -17.13
C PRO A 165 8.48 2.69 -17.45
N LEU A 166 9.36 2.41 -16.49
CA LEU A 166 10.49 1.48 -16.66
C LEU A 166 10.08 0.05 -17.06
N TYR A 167 8.93 -0.44 -16.58
CA TYR A 167 8.46 -1.79 -16.87
C TYR A 167 8.22 -2.05 -18.37
N GLU A 168 7.93 -1.00 -19.16
CA GLU A 168 7.69 -1.14 -20.60
C GLU A 168 8.96 -1.52 -21.37
N TYR A 169 10.13 -1.11 -20.87
CA TYR A 169 11.42 -1.45 -21.46
C TYR A 169 11.82 -2.89 -21.11
N ALA A 170 11.63 -3.28 -19.85
CA ALA A 170 11.95 -4.62 -19.36
C ALA A 170 11.16 -5.72 -20.11
N ARG A 171 9.86 -5.51 -20.35
CA ARG A 171 9.02 -6.47 -21.11
C ARG A 171 9.42 -6.62 -22.58
N LYS A 172 10.09 -5.62 -23.16
CA LYS A 172 10.53 -5.64 -24.55
C LYS A 172 11.97 -6.16 -24.72
N GLY A 173 12.62 -6.57 -23.63
CA GLY A 173 14.03 -6.96 -23.63
C GLY A 173 14.97 -5.83 -24.06
N LEU A 174 14.50 -4.57 -24.03
CA LEU A 174 15.29 -3.42 -24.48
C LEU A 174 16.23 -2.97 -23.36
N PRO A 175 17.47 -2.57 -23.68
CA PRO A 175 18.37 -1.99 -22.69
C PRO A 175 17.72 -0.73 -22.10
N LEU A 176 17.87 -0.55 -20.79
CA LEU A 176 17.33 0.64 -20.14
C LEU A 176 17.99 1.89 -20.74
N PRO A 177 17.20 2.92 -21.10
CA PRO A 177 17.74 4.13 -21.71
C PRO A 177 18.63 4.96 -20.76
N THR A 178 18.64 4.63 -19.46
CA THR A 178 19.49 5.25 -18.46
C THR A 178 19.68 4.29 -17.29
N ASN A 179 20.87 4.28 -16.68
CA ASN A 179 21.11 3.53 -15.44
C ASN A 179 20.10 3.96 -14.36
N ILE A 180 19.51 2.97 -13.67
CA ILE A 180 18.56 3.23 -12.59
C ILE A 180 19.32 3.99 -11.49
N LYS A 181 18.84 5.19 -11.15
CA LYS A 181 19.43 5.98 -10.05
C LYS A 181 19.18 5.26 -8.72
N VAL A 182 20.27 4.83 -8.11
CA VAL A 182 20.31 4.29 -6.75
C VAL A 182 19.81 5.34 -5.75
N ARG A 183 19.10 4.90 -4.72
CA ARG A 183 18.51 5.77 -3.70
C ARG A 183 19.10 5.45 -2.33
N ASP A 184 19.37 6.49 -1.56
CA ASP A 184 19.69 6.33 -0.14
C ASP A 184 18.38 6.12 0.63
N VAL A 185 18.34 5.06 1.42
CA VAL A 185 17.21 4.70 2.30
C VAL A 185 17.75 4.11 3.60
N THR A 186 16.92 4.07 4.62
CA THR A 186 17.28 3.51 5.93
C THR A 186 16.35 2.35 6.26
N VAL A 187 16.95 1.23 6.66
CA VAL A 187 16.25 0.11 7.29
C VAL A 187 16.55 0.20 8.77
N ASN A 188 15.57 0.62 9.57
CA ASN A 188 15.77 0.83 11.00
C ASN A 188 15.87 -0.50 11.75
N ASN A 189 15.07 -1.48 11.35
CA ASN A 189 15.02 -2.79 11.98
C ASN A 189 14.47 -3.85 11.00
N ILE A 190 14.93 -5.09 11.16
CA ILE A 190 14.32 -6.29 10.58
C ILE A 190 14.20 -7.33 11.69
N THR A 191 12.99 -7.84 11.90
CA THR A 191 12.71 -8.92 12.85
C THR A 191 12.20 -10.13 12.08
N VAL A 192 13.00 -11.19 12.04
CA VAL A 192 12.65 -12.46 11.40
C VAL A 192 11.70 -13.24 12.30
N ILE A 193 10.60 -13.73 11.74
CA ILE A 193 9.65 -14.62 12.41
C ILE A 193 10.14 -16.05 12.21
N LYS A 194 10.84 -16.58 13.21
CA LYS A 194 11.54 -17.87 13.13
C LYS A 194 10.59 -19.04 13.04
N GLU A 195 9.43 -18.91 13.65
CA GLU A 195 8.39 -19.94 13.67
C GLU A 195 7.86 -20.21 12.27
N ASP A 196 7.92 -19.25 11.35
CA ASP A 196 7.41 -19.39 9.98
C ASP A 196 8.52 -19.56 8.94
N SER A 197 9.74 -19.10 9.26
CA SER A 197 10.86 -19.11 8.33
C SER A 197 11.41 -20.53 8.11
N LEU A 198 11.85 -20.80 6.88
CA LEU A 198 12.26 -22.11 6.35
C LEU A 198 11.18 -23.20 6.33
N LYS A 199 9.93 -22.89 6.74
CA LYS A 199 8.81 -23.81 6.57
C LYS A 199 8.33 -23.85 5.13
N THR A 200 7.86 -25.04 4.74
CA THR A 200 7.22 -25.34 3.44
C THR A 200 5.72 -25.57 3.58
N ASP A 201 5.22 -25.72 4.82
CA ASP A 201 3.79 -25.83 5.13
C ASP A 201 3.14 -24.44 5.12
N HIS A 202 2.86 -23.95 3.92
CA HIS A 202 2.18 -22.68 3.70
C HIS A 202 1.25 -22.72 2.48
N LYS A 203 0.29 -21.79 2.46
CA LYS A 203 -0.71 -21.65 1.39
C LYS A 203 -0.13 -21.26 0.02
N PHE A 204 1.09 -20.72 -0.03
CA PHE A 204 1.66 -20.20 -1.28
C PHE A 204 2.13 -21.34 -2.22
N THR A 205 1.99 -21.10 -3.51
CA THR A 205 2.41 -22.01 -4.58
C THR A 205 3.66 -21.47 -5.26
N LYS A 206 4.60 -22.36 -5.57
CA LYS A 206 5.78 -22.04 -6.36
C LYS A 206 5.36 -21.57 -7.76
N LEU A 207 6.01 -20.53 -8.29
CA LEU A 207 5.80 -20.14 -9.68
C LEU A 207 6.30 -21.24 -10.63
N GLU A 208 5.56 -21.46 -11.70
CA GLU A 208 5.95 -22.35 -12.78
C GLU A 208 6.45 -21.54 -13.98
N SER A 209 7.34 -22.18 -14.74
CA SER A 209 7.91 -21.60 -15.94
C SER A 209 6.83 -21.46 -17.01
N GLU A 210 6.64 -20.26 -17.54
CA GLU A 210 5.88 -20.11 -18.77
C GLU A 210 6.69 -20.63 -19.95
N LEU A 211 6.07 -21.44 -20.81
CA LEU A 211 6.70 -21.88 -22.05
C LEU A 211 6.49 -20.84 -23.15
N ASP A 212 7.49 -20.65 -24.00
CA ASP A 212 7.36 -19.89 -25.23
C ASP A 212 6.65 -20.70 -26.33
N GLU A 213 6.51 -20.09 -27.51
CA GLU A 213 5.87 -20.70 -28.68
C GLU A 213 6.57 -21.98 -29.18
N ASN A 214 7.83 -22.22 -28.76
CA ASN A 214 8.63 -23.39 -29.10
C ASN A 214 8.68 -24.42 -27.97
N GLY A 215 7.93 -24.22 -26.89
CA GLY A 215 7.93 -25.10 -25.72
C GLY A 215 9.17 -24.95 -24.82
N VAL A 216 9.95 -23.88 -24.99
CA VAL A 216 11.13 -23.59 -24.17
C VAL A 216 10.73 -22.69 -22.99
N PRO A 217 11.20 -22.93 -21.77
CA PRO A 217 10.96 -22.04 -20.64
C PRO A 217 11.43 -20.61 -20.95
N LYS A 218 10.52 -19.62 -20.85
CA LYS A 218 10.81 -18.21 -21.14
C LYS A 218 11.96 -17.66 -20.29
N GLU A 219 12.18 -18.19 -19.09
CA GLU A 219 13.29 -17.74 -18.25
C GLU A 219 14.67 -17.98 -18.88
N HIS A 220 14.82 -18.93 -19.82
CA HIS A 220 16.10 -19.15 -20.49
C HIS A 220 16.56 -17.91 -21.26
N GLY A 221 15.62 -17.17 -21.88
CA GLY A 221 15.91 -15.90 -22.54
C GLY A 221 16.09 -14.71 -21.57
N LEU A 222 15.59 -14.83 -20.33
CA LEU A 222 15.69 -13.80 -19.29
C LEU A 222 16.94 -13.96 -18.41
N LYS A 223 17.46 -15.19 -18.27
CA LYS A 223 18.64 -15.54 -17.47
C LYS A 223 19.90 -14.81 -17.94
N ASP A 224 20.01 -14.57 -19.25
CA ASP A 224 21.13 -13.83 -19.84
C ASP A 224 20.84 -12.33 -20.00
N ASN A 225 19.71 -11.83 -19.48
CA ASN A 225 19.37 -10.42 -19.56
C ASN A 225 20.22 -9.60 -18.57
N PRO A 226 21.22 -8.81 -19.04
CA PRO A 226 22.12 -8.06 -18.15
C PRO A 226 21.37 -7.00 -17.35
N THR A 227 20.22 -6.55 -17.85
CA THR A 227 19.38 -5.53 -17.20
C THR A 227 18.76 -6.05 -15.90
N LEU A 228 18.41 -7.33 -15.84
CA LEU A 228 17.75 -7.95 -14.68
C LEU A 228 18.77 -8.47 -13.66
N ASN A 229 19.96 -8.88 -14.09
CA ASN A 229 20.89 -9.66 -13.27
C ASN A 229 22.12 -8.91 -12.74
N ASP A 230 22.35 -7.66 -13.12
CA ASP A 230 23.60 -6.93 -12.79
C ASP A 230 23.44 -5.73 -11.83
N SER A 231 22.34 -5.69 -11.08
CA SER A 231 22.15 -4.60 -10.10
C SER A 231 23.15 -4.70 -8.95
N PRO A 232 23.86 -3.64 -8.55
CA PRO A 232 24.79 -3.69 -7.43
C PRO A 232 24.06 -4.01 -6.13
N LEU A 233 24.70 -4.82 -5.27
CA LEU A 233 24.23 -5.15 -3.93
C LEU A 233 24.95 -4.28 -2.91
N PHE A 234 24.19 -3.64 -2.03
CA PHE A 234 24.72 -2.73 -1.02
C PHE A 234 24.35 -3.19 0.38
N PHE A 235 25.37 -3.41 1.22
CA PHE A 235 25.18 -3.55 2.66
C PHE A 235 25.12 -2.19 3.33
N SER A 236 24.59 -2.14 4.55
CA SER A 236 24.48 -0.91 5.31
C SER A 236 25.84 -0.36 5.68
N LYS A 237 25.94 0.97 5.80
CA LYS A 237 27.16 1.63 6.28
C LYS A 237 27.59 1.07 7.63
N GLN A 238 26.62 0.86 8.52
CA GLN A 238 26.78 0.32 9.86
C GLN A 238 27.38 -1.10 9.83
N TYR A 239 26.87 -1.97 8.95
CA TYR A 239 27.46 -3.30 8.76
C TYR A 239 28.87 -3.21 8.20
N LEU A 240 29.13 -2.36 7.20
CA LEU A 240 30.47 -2.22 6.60
C LEU A 240 31.52 -1.72 7.60
N GLU A 241 31.14 -0.83 8.52
CA GLU A 241 31.98 -0.38 9.62
C GLU A 241 32.26 -1.49 10.64
N LYS A 242 31.23 -2.26 11.02
CA LYS A 242 31.37 -3.44 11.89
C LYS A 242 32.28 -4.49 11.23
N ALA A 243 32.06 -4.76 9.95
CA ALA A 243 32.81 -5.74 9.18
C ALA A 243 34.29 -5.39 9.06
N GLU A 244 34.64 -4.10 8.96
CA GLU A 244 36.05 -3.67 8.99
C GLU A 244 36.71 -3.95 10.35
N LYS A 245 36.00 -3.69 11.45
CA LYS A 245 36.54 -3.89 12.80
C LYS A 245 36.69 -5.37 13.16
N GLU A 246 35.73 -6.19 12.74
CA GLU A 246 35.62 -7.60 13.13
C GLU A 246 36.17 -8.57 12.05
N GLY A 247 36.65 -8.06 10.90
CA GLY A 247 37.15 -8.88 9.80
C GLY A 247 36.06 -9.69 9.08
N LEU A 248 34.82 -9.19 9.05
CA LEU A 248 33.69 -9.87 8.41
C LEU A 248 33.67 -9.63 6.88
N PRO A 249 33.04 -10.51 6.10
CA PRO A 249 32.90 -10.33 4.65
C PRO A 249 32.10 -9.07 4.30
N LYS A 250 32.69 -8.20 3.46
CA LYS A 250 32.04 -6.98 2.94
C LYS A 250 31.32 -7.18 1.61
N LYS A 251 31.42 -8.37 1.04
CA LYS A 251 30.78 -8.79 -0.21
C LYS A 251 30.28 -10.22 -0.04
N THR A 252 29.35 -10.61 -0.89
CA THR A 252 28.82 -11.98 -0.97
C THR A 252 29.12 -12.58 -2.34
N GLY A 253 29.08 -13.90 -2.45
CA GLY A 253 29.17 -14.60 -3.73
C GLY A 253 27.98 -14.29 -4.65
N LYS A 254 28.06 -14.79 -5.88
CA LYS A 254 26.90 -14.76 -6.78
C LYS A 254 25.88 -15.83 -6.38
N PRO A 255 24.59 -15.63 -6.64
CA PRO A 255 23.59 -16.68 -6.47
C PRO A 255 23.98 -17.99 -7.13
N LYS A 256 23.92 -19.10 -6.38
CA LYS A 256 24.23 -20.44 -6.89
C LYS A 256 23.08 -20.89 -7.78
N LEU A 257 23.29 -20.91 -9.09
CA LEU A 257 22.27 -21.36 -10.04
C LEU A 257 21.98 -22.84 -9.84
N LEU A 258 20.71 -23.21 -9.99
CA LEU A 258 20.29 -24.59 -10.08
C LEU A 258 20.79 -25.19 -11.41
N ALA A 259 21.27 -26.42 -11.39
CA ALA A 259 21.65 -27.13 -12.61
C ALA A 259 20.41 -27.54 -13.42
N ASP A 260 20.55 -27.79 -14.72
CA ASP A 260 19.42 -28.08 -15.61
C ASP A 260 18.75 -29.44 -15.30
N ASP A 261 19.46 -30.35 -14.64
CA ASP A 261 18.98 -31.66 -14.18
C ASP A 261 18.46 -31.65 -12.73
N GLU A 262 18.68 -30.55 -11.99
CA GLU A 262 18.17 -30.36 -10.63
C GLU A 262 16.79 -29.68 -10.67
N SER A 263 15.94 -30.00 -9.69
CA SER A 263 14.63 -29.36 -9.55
C SER A 263 14.42 -28.82 -8.13
N LEU A 264 13.75 -27.68 -8.04
CA LEU A 264 13.29 -27.15 -6.76
C LEU A 264 12.10 -27.97 -6.25
N PRO A 265 11.96 -28.13 -4.92
CA PRO A 265 10.79 -28.80 -4.34
C PRO A 265 9.49 -28.11 -4.76
N GLU A 266 8.38 -28.84 -4.71
CA GLU A 266 7.05 -28.30 -5.03
C GLU A 266 6.66 -27.14 -4.11
N LYS A 267 7.00 -27.27 -2.82
CA LYS A 267 6.87 -26.23 -1.80
C LYS A 267 8.25 -25.67 -1.45
N LEU A 268 8.46 -24.39 -1.76
CA LEU A 268 9.70 -23.68 -1.44
C LEU A 268 9.73 -23.26 0.03
N PRO A 269 10.90 -23.20 0.67
CA PRO A 269 11.00 -22.60 1.99
C PRO A 269 10.71 -21.10 1.92
N MET A 270 10.03 -20.58 2.94
CA MET A 270 9.66 -19.18 3.06
C MET A 270 10.62 -18.43 4.01
N ILE A 271 10.82 -17.13 3.79
CA ILE A 271 11.31 -16.20 4.81
C ILE A 271 10.16 -15.27 5.21
N HIS A 272 9.95 -15.11 6.52
CA HIS A 272 8.93 -14.23 7.09
C HIS A 272 9.62 -13.21 8.00
N PHE A 273 9.44 -11.91 7.74
CA PHE A 273 9.99 -10.87 8.59
C PHE A 273 9.11 -9.61 8.65
N ILE A 274 9.30 -8.85 9.73
CA ILE A 274 8.78 -7.50 9.90
C ILE A 274 9.94 -6.51 9.69
N SER A 275 9.73 -5.46 8.91
CA SER A 275 10.76 -4.43 8.67
C SER A 275 10.24 -3.03 8.91
N ASP A 276 11.01 -2.22 9.62
CA ASP A 276 10.80 -0.79 9.82
C ASP A 276 11.73 0.00 8.91
N VAL A 277 11.19 0.76 7.98
CA VAL A 277 11.97 1.41 6.92
C VAL A 277 11.60 2.89 6.75
N SER A 278 12.53 3.66 6.20
CA SER A 278 12.28 5.03 5.77
C SER A 278 11.36 5.08 4.53
N SER A 279 10.84 6.27 4.24
CA SER A 279 10.15 6.49 2.97
C SER A 279 11.10 6.28 1.78
N GLY A 280 10.57 5.75 0.68
CA GLY A 280 11.33 5.47 -0.54
C GLY A 280 11.94 4.06 -0.62
N THR A 281 11.92 3.28 0.46
CA THR A 281 12.38 1.89 0.48
C THR A 281 11.41 0.97 -0.26
N TYR A 282 11.93 0.19 -1.20
CA TYR A 282 11.21 -0.87 -1.90
C TYR A 282 11.46 -2.20 -1.20
N ILE A 283 10.42 -2.77 -0.60
CA ILE A 283 10.51 -4.07 0.08
C ILE A 283 10.84 -5.20 -0.91
N ARG A 284 10.33 -5.13 -2.15
CA ARG A 284 10.70 -6.05 -3.25
C ARG A 284 12.21 -6.09 -3.51
N SER A 285 12.85 -4.92 -3.58
CA SER A 285 14.32 -4.85 -3.73
C SER A 285 15.03 -5.39 -2.50
N LEU A 286 14.56 -5.08 -1.28
CA LEU A 286 15.14 -5.59 -0.04
C LEU A 286 15.10 -7.12 0.02
N ILE A 287 13.98 -7.75 -0.34
CA ILE A 287 13.85 -9.22 -0.42
C ILE A 287 14.81 -9.80 -1.44
N SER A 288 14.86 -9.21 -2.64
CA SER A 288 15.77 -9.65 -3.70
C SER A 288 17.23 -9.56 -3.23
N ASP A 289 17.63 -8.47 -2.58
CA ASP A 289 18.99 -8.29 -2.10
C ASP A 289 19.32 -9.22 -0.93
N ILE A 290 18.37 -9.50 -0.02
CA ILE A 290 18.52 -10.52 1.03
C ILE A 290 18.75 -11.90 0.40
N GLY A 291 17.93 -12.30 -0.58
CA GLY A 291 18.08 -13.56 -1.29
C GLY A 291 19.46 -13.70 -1.94
N ARG A 292 19.91 -12.65 -2.64
CA ARG A 292 21.23 -12.58 -3.27
C ARG A 292 22.37 -12.63 -2.25
N ALA A 293 22.22 -11.97 -1.11
CA ALA A 293 23.21 -11.96 -0.05
C ALA A 293 23.39 -13.34 0.61
N MET A 294 22.35 -14.18 0.57
CA MET A 294 22.41 -15.60 0.94
C MET A 294 22.91 -16.50 -0.20
N GLU A 295 23.44 -15.95 -1.29
CA GLU A 295 23.85 -16.70 -2.49
C GLU A 295 22.72 -17.55 -3.11
N SER A 296 21.49 -17.06 -3.00
CA SER A 296 20.30 -17.64 -3.61
C SER A 296 19.44 -16.52 -4.21
N SER A 297 18.12 -16.70 -4.27
CA SER A 297 17.15 -15.70 -4.69
C SER A 297 15.89 -15.78 -3.84
N ALA A 298 15.08 -14.73 -3.87
CA ALA A 298 13.80 -14.71 -3.18
C ALA A 298 12.81 -13.81 -3.94
N TYR A 299 11.53 -14.15 -3.88
CA TYR A 299 10.45 -13.32 -4.42
C TYR A 299 9.32 -13.18 -3.41
N MET A 300 8.73 -11.99 -3.35
CA MET A 300 7.67 -11.66 -2.40
C MET A 300 6.36 -12.36 -2.78
N VAL A 301 5.69 -12.98 -1.80
CA VAL A 301 4.35 -13.60 -1.97
C VAL A 301 3.26 -12.93 -1.14
N GLU A 302 3.63 -12.22 -0.08
CA GLU A 302 2.69 -11.44 0.73
C GLU A 302 3.40 -10.20 1.29
N LEU A 303 2.71 -9.06 1.26
CA LEU A 303 3.18 -7.81 1.83
C LEU A 303 2.02 -7.08 2.49
N ILE A 304 2.20 -6.71 3.76
CA ILE A 304 1.20 -5.96 4.54
C ILE A 304 1.88 -4.74 5.14
N ARG A 305 1.45 -3.53 4.77
CA ARG A 305 1.89 -2.31 5.46
C ARG A 305 1.10 -2.15 6.76
N THR A 306 1.72 -2.51 7.88
CA THR A 306 1.10 -2.55 9.21
C THR A 306 1.12 -1.20 9.93
N LYS A 307 2.08 -0.34 9.56
CA LYS A 307 2.22 1.02 10.11
C LYS A 307 2.69 2.01 9.05
N GLN A 308 2.20 3.25 9.14
CA GLN A 308 2.73 4.39 8.40
C GLN A 308 2.58 5.65 9.26
N SER A 309 3.69 6.22 9.72
CA SER A 309 3.68 7.37 10.64
C SER A 309 2.83 7.07 11.88
N GLU A 310 1.81 7.88 12.18
CA GLU A 310 0.86 7.72 13.29
C GLU A 310 -0.22 6.65 13.06
N TRP A 311 -0.32 6.09 11.85
CA TRP A 311 -1.37 5.15 11.49
C TRP A 311 -0.90 3.71 11.71
N GLU A 312 -1.72 2.90 12.40
CA GLU A 312 -1.42 1.52 12.78
C GLU A 312 -2.64 0.61 12.60
N LEU A 313 -2.45 -0.56 11.99
CA LEU A 313 -3.54 -1.52 11.78
C LEU A 313 -4.14 -1.96 13.12
N GLY A 314 -5.46 -2.11 13.16
CA GLY A 314 -6.20 -2.44 14.38
C GLY A 314 -6.41 -1.27 15.34
N LYS A 315 -5.89 -0.06 15.03
CA LYS A 315 -6.11 1.14 15.84
C LYS A 315 -6.95 2.16 15.10
N ASN A 316 -6.34 2.92 14.18
CA ASN A 316 -6.91 4.15 13.60
C ASN A 316 -7.07 4.08 12.08
N VAL A 317 -7.33 2.89 11.55
CA VAL A 317 -7.38 2.63 10.12
C VAL A 317 -8.79 2.20 9.73
N PHE A 318 -9.44 2.99 8.89
CA PHE A 318 -10.77 2.67 8.36
C PHE A 318 -10.72 1.44 7.46
N LYS A 319 -11.77 0.64 7.45
CA LYS A 319 -12.04 -0.36 6.41
C LYS A 319 -12.95 0.26 5.35
N PHE A 320 -13.01 -0.32 4.16
CA PHE A 320 -13.89 0.24 3.12
C PHE A 320 -15.37 0.14 3.51
N GLU A 321 -15.70 -0.95 4.19
CA GLU A 321 -17.02 -1.31 4.71
C GLU A 321 -17.52 -0.31 5.77
N ASP A 322 -16.61 0.42 6.44
CA ASP A 322 -16.99 1.46 7.38
C ASP A 322 -17.76 2.61 6.72
N PHE A 323 -17.46 2.88 5.44
CA PHE A 323 -18.18 3.88 4.66
C PHE A 323 -19.52 3.36 4.14
N GLU A 324 -19.80 2.07 4.24
CA GLU A 324 -21.11 1.48 3.90
C GLU A 324 -22.13 1.61 5.03
N LYS A 325 -21.67 1.93 6.24
CA LYS A 325 -22.51 2.27 7.40
C LYS A 325 -23.28 3.59 7.17
N ASP A 326 -24.20 3.90 8.07
CA ASP A 326 -24.97 5.15 8.05
C ASP A 326 -24.04 6.38 8.08
N GLU A 327 -24.31 7.36 7.21
CA GLU A 327 -23.53 8.59 7.09
C GLU A 327 -23.57 9.46 8.36
N ARG A 328 -24.63 9.32 9.16
CA ARG A 328 -24.74 9.93 10.50
C ARG A 328 -23.76 9.33 11.50
N ILE A 329 -23.15 8.18 11.19
CA ILE A 329 -22.14 7.52 12.02
C ILE A 329 -20.74 7.77 11.47
N TRP A 330 -20.44 7.32 10.25
CA TRP A 330 -19.06 7.42 9.75
C TRP A 330 -18.64 8.85 9.45
N GLY A 331 -19.58 9.74 9.09
CA GLY A 331 -19.30 11.16 8.81
C GLY A 331 -18.73 11.89 10.04
N PRO A 332 -19.40 11.86 11.20
CA PRO A 332 -18.86 12.39 12.45
C PRO A 332 -17.54 11.75 12.91
N VAL A 333 -17.39 10.42 12.77
CA VAL A 333 -16.12 9.74 13.12
C VAL A 333 -14.97 10.22 12.23
N LEU A 334 -15.19 10.29 10.91
CA LEU A 334 -14.20 10.82 9.97
C LEU A 334 -13.88 12.29 10.26
N LYS A 335 -14.89 13.09 10.61
CA LYS A 335 -14.69 14.48 11.03
C LYS A 335 -13.80 14.58 12.27
N LYS A 336 -14.06 13.76 13.29
CA LYS A 336 -13.25 13.70 14.52
C LYS A 336 -11.80 13.34 14.20
N VAL A 337 -11.57 12.37 13.30
CA VAL A 337 -10.23 12.01 12.82
C VAL A 337 -9.55 13.18 12.11
N PHE A 338 -10.28 13.93 11.27
CA PHE A 338 -9.73 15.10 10.57
C PHE A 338 -9.36 16.26 11.50
N GLU A 339 -10.12 16.45 12.58
CA GLU A 339 -9.93 17.54 13.54
C GLU A 339 -8.83 17.21 14.56
N LYS A 340 -8.81 15.99 15.09
CA LYS A 340 -7.83 15.57 16.12
C LYS A 340 -6.53 15.02 15.53
N GLY A 341 -6.57 14.48 14.32
CA GLY A 341 -5.46 13.74 13.71
C GLY A 341 -5.40 12.27 14.14
N GLY A 342 -4.67 11.45 13.38
CA GLY A 342 -4.61 10.01 13.58
C GLY A 342 -4.01 9.58 14.92
N ALA A 343 -3.01 10.32 15.42
CA ALA A 343 -2.32 10.00 16.67
C ALA A 343 -3.24 10.03 17.91
N GLU A 344 -4.31 10.83 17.87
CA GLU A 344 -5.26 10.97 18.98
C GLU A 344 -6.37 9.92 18.96
N ILE A 345 -6.46 9.12 17.89
CA ILE A 345 -7.42 8.04 17.74
C ILE A 345 -6.69 6.73 18.00
N GLN A 346 -7.00 6.06 19.10
CA GLN A 346 -6.33 4.82 19.50
C GLN A 346 -7.16 3.57 19.18
N ASP A 347 -8.48 3.73 19.07
CA ASP A 347 -9.43 2.65 18.80
C ASP A 347 -10.59 3.21 17.96
N LEU A 348 -10.51 3.00 16.65
CA LEU A 348 -11.51 3.48 15.71
C LEU A 348 -12.82 2.71 15.83
N ASP A 349 -12.79 1.42 16.14
CA ASP A 349 -14.01 0.61 16.29
C ASP A 349 -14.85 1.14 17.46
N LYS A 350 -14.20 1.51 18.57
CA LYS A 350 -14.87 2.19 19.70
C LYS A 350 -15.50 3.53 19.31
N GLU A 351 -14.83 4.33 18.48
CA GLU A 351 -15.37 5.60 17.97
C GLU A 351 -16.66 5.38 17.15
N PHE A 352 -16.69 4.31 16.35
CA PHE A 352 -17.90 3.90 15.62
C PHE A 352 -19.02 3.46 16.57
N GLU A 353 -18.72 2.64 17.59
CA GLU A 353 -19.72 2.18 18.57
C GLU A 353 -20.33 3.33 19.38
N GLU A 354 -19.51 4.26 19.86
CA GLU A 354 -19.97 5.43 20.61
C GLU A 354 -20.89 6.33 19.76
N MET A 355 -20.53 6.52 18.49
CA MET A 355 -21.34 7.29 17.56
C MET A 355 -22.65 6.58 17.20
N ALA A 356 -22.62 5.26 16.99
CA ALA A 356 -23.83 4.47 16.74
C ALA A 356 -24.86 4.61 17.89
N LYS A 357 -24.40 4.47 19.15
CA LYS A 357 -25.25 4.68 20.35
C LYS A 357 -25.84 6.09 20.40
N THR A 358 -25.06 7.10 20.00
CA THR A 358 -25.50 8.49 19.97
C THR A 358 -26.62 8.69 18.93
N VAL A 359 -26.47 8.13 17.74
CA VAL A 359 -27.49 8.18 16.67
C VAL A 359 -28.76 7.44 17.10
N GLU A 360 -28.65 6.22 17.63
CA GLU A 360 -29.80 5.44 18.13
C GLU A 360 -30.57 6.21 19.20
N SER A 361 -29.88 6.80 20.18
CA SER A 361 -30.52 7.59 21.24
C SER A 361 -31.27 8.81 20.71
N SER A 362 -30.76 9.43 19.64
CA SER A 362 -31.37 10.60 19.02
C SER A 362 -32.63 10.23 18.23
N VAL A 363 -32.58 9.14 17.46
CA VAL A 363 -33.74 8.59 16.74
C VAL A 363 -34.84 8.16 17.73
N THR A 364 -34.46 7.56 18.85
CA THR A 364 -35.42 7.13 19.88
C THR A 364 -36.12 8.33 20.55
N LYS A 365 -35.42 9.46 20.73
CA LYS A 365 -35.99 10.70 21.25
C LYS A 365 -36.93 11.36 20.23
N GLU A 366 -36.51 11.49 18.97
CA GLU A 366 -37.34 12.04 17.88
C GLU A 366 -38.63 11.22 17.69
N THR A 367 -38.53 9.89 17.76
CA THR A 367 -39.71 9.01 17.64
C THR A 367 -40.68 9.23 18.81
N LYS A 368 -40.18 9.36 20.05
CA LYS A 368 -41.01 9.63 21.23
C LYS A 368 -41.68 11.01 21.19
N GLU A 369 -40.98 12.04 20.74
CA GLU A 369 -41.55 13.39 20.56
C GLU A 369 -42.62 13.39 19.47
N SER A 370 -42.39 12.73 18.33
CA SER A 370 -43.38 12.63 17.24
C SER A 370 -44.65 11.84 17.61
N THR A 371 -44.56 10.87 18.53
CA THR A 371 -45.74 10.16 19.06
C THR A 371 -46.51 10.93 20.14
N SER A 372 -45.97 12.07 20.62
CA SER A 372 -46.61 12.92 21.63
C SER A 372 -47.38 14.12 21.05
N GLU A 373 -47.32 14.35 19.73
CA GLU A 373 -48.19 15.32 19.06
C GLU A 373 -49.63 14.77 18.96
N THR A 374 -50.45 15.23 19.91
CA THR A 374 -51.88 14.98 20.09
C THR A 374 -52.71 15.03 18.81
N ILE A 375 -53.44 13.96 18.54
CA ILE A 375 -54.64 13.93 17.70
C ILE A 375 -55.63 14.97 18.27
N PRO A 376 -56.12 15.96 17.50
CA PRO A 376 -57.17 16.85 17.99
C PRO A 376 -58.44 16.03 18.19
N GLN A 377 -58.93 15.95 19.43
CA GLN A 377 -60.26 15.38 19.71
C GLN A 377 -61.31 16.15 18.92
N LYS A 378 -61.95 15.46 17.98
CA LYS A 378 -63.18 15.92 17.32
C LYS A 378 -64.23 16.11 18.41
N ARG A 379 -64.64 17.36 18.65
CA ARG A 379 -65.83 17.65 19.48
C ARG A 379 -67.05 17.01 18.83
N SER A 380 -67.74 16.13 19.53
CA SER A 380 -69.10 15.71 19.17
C SER A 380 -70.08 16.80 19.58
N ILE A 381 -70.97 17.15 18.65
CA ILE A 381 -72.18 17.92 18.89
C ILE A 381 -73.08 17.02 19.72
N ASP A 382 -73.23 17.28 21.02
CA ASP A 382 -74.36 16.85 21.88
C ASP A 382 -74.17 17.40 23.32
N GLU A 383 -74.06 18.72 23.48
CA GLU A 383 -74.36 19.40 24.75
C GLU A 383 -74.95 20.80 24.44
N VAL A 384 -76.16 20.80 23.88
CA VAL A 384 -77.10 21.92 23.94
C VAL A 384 -78.27 21.44 24.77
N GLU A 385 -78.26 21.72 26.08
CA GLU A 385 -79.44 21.97 26.92
C GLU A 385 -79.03 22.18 28.39
N LYS A 386 -78.77 23.43 28.76
CA LYS A 386 -79.49 24.16 29.82
C LYS A 386 -79.10 25.62 29.88
#